data_AF-A0A920PPH8-F1
#
_entry.id   AF-A0A920PPH8-F1
#
_cell.length_a   1.000
_cell.length_b   1.000
_cell.length_c   1.000
_cell.angle_alpha   90.00
_cell.angle_beta   90.00
_cell.angle_gamma   90.00
#
_symmetry.space_group_name_H-M   'P 1'
#
loop_
_entity.id
_entity.type
_entity.pdbx_description
1 polymer ?
#
loop_
_entity_poly.entity_id
_entity_poly.type
_entity_poly.pdbx_seq_one_letter_code
_entity_poly.pdbx_strand_id
1 'polypeptide(L)'
;MFQLTDQQNAEFHRDGFVVVDGLIDDHTIDQLREAFERIFSGRFETGIRPDEVNWQAGESDPAKTRQICNAWKGDLTIAGTALREDFGPGACAALGHWPGARLQVDNALWKPPGPGSIGMHQDCTYLSWLNPCEMISCWIALDDTTADGGTMQLARGSHRWKPTEELGEFHDPPDHQALMRAAAARDGIDDPEMCRWL
;
A
#
# COMPACT_ATOMS: atom_id res chain seq x y z
N MET A 1 8.37 -8.31 -17.43
CA MET A 1 8.90 -8.35 -16.05
C MET A 1 9.60 -7.03 -15.78
N PHE A 2 9.35 -6.45 -14.61
CA PHE A 2 9.93 -5.22 -14.13
C PHE A 2 11.42 -5.40 -13.81
N GLN A 3 12.21 -4.36 -14.04
CA GLN A 3 13.61 -4.30 -13.63
C GLN A 3 13.86 -2.94 -12.98
N LEU A 4 14.30 -2.98 -11.72
CA LEU A 4 14.68 -1.79 -10.99
C LEU A 4 15.91 -1.14 -11.64
N THR A 5 15.80 0.13 -12.00
CA THR A 5 16.93 0.90 -12.54
C THR A 5 17.75 1.56 -11.43
N ASP A 6 19.01 1.87 -11.71
CA ASP A 6 19.87 2.62 -10.78
C ASP A 6 19.27 3.99 -10.41
N GLN A 7 18.58 4.63 -11.36
CA GLN A 7 17.88 5.89 -11.11
C GLN A 7 16.73 5.70 -10.10
N GLN A 8 15.85 4.71 -10.32
CA GLN A 8 14.75 4.41 -9.41
C GLN A 8 15.25 4.03 -8.02
N ASN A 9 16.36 3.29 -7.94
CA ASN A 9 17.01 2.96 -6.69
C ASN A 9 17.50 4.21 -5.95
N ALA A 10 18.19 5.12 -6.66
CA ALA A 10 18.67 6.37 -6.07
C ALA A 10 17.52 7.29 -5.62
N GLU A 11 16.44 7.37 -6.39
CA GLU A 11 15.22 8.11 -6.04
C GLU A 11 14.57 7.56 -4.77
N PHE A 12 14.42 6.22 -4.69
CA PHE A 12 13.87 5.57 -3.50
C PHE A 12 14.67 5.87 -2.24
N HIS A 13 16.00 5.75 -2.26
CA HIS A 13 16.82 6.06 -1.08
C HIS A 13 16.87 7.56 -0.73
N ARG A 14 16.70 8.45 -1.72
CA ARG A 14 16.61 9.89 -1.48
C ARG A 14 15.27 10.25 -0.83
N ASP A 15 14.18 9.72 -1.37
CA ASP A 15 12.83 10.22 -1.14
C ASP A 15 11.98 9.32 -0.22
N GLY A 16 12.34 8.05 -0.07
CA GLY A 16 11.57 7.02 0.65
C GLY A 16 10.50 6.33 -0.17
N PHE A 17 10.39 6.67 -1.45
CA PHE A 17 9.48 6.07 -2.40
C PHE A 17 10.00 6.28 -3.81
N VAL A 18 9.49 5.51 -4.76
CA VAL A 18 9.72 5.70 -6.20
C VAL A 18 8.43 5.38 -6.94
N VAL A 19 8.11 6.16 -7.97
CA VAL A 19 6.95 5.94 -8.82
C VAL A 19 7.38 5.25 -10.11
N VAL A 20 6.64 4.21 -10.49
CA VAL A 20 6.95 3.39 -11.67
C VAL A 20 5.73 3.32 -12.56
N ASP A 21 5.81 3.99 -13.71
CA ASP A 21 4.81 3.87 -14.75
C ASP A 21 4.88 2.49 -15.40
N GLY A 22 3.72 1.85 -15.60
CA GLY A 22 3.64 0.54 -16.25
C GLY A 22 4.32 -0.59 -15.47
N LEU A 23 4.28 -0.56 -14.14
CA LEU A 23 4.81 -1.64 -13.29
C LEU A 23 4.20 -3.00 -13.64
N ILE A 24 2.92 -3.01 -14.00
CA ILE A 24 2.19 -4.13 -14.60
C ILE A 24 1.56 -3.69 -15.92
N ASP A 25 1.32 -4.65 -16.81
CA ASP A 25 0.67 -4.39 -18.09
C ASP A 25 -0.86 -4.32 -17.95
N ASP A 26 -1.53 -3.70 -18.95
CA ASP A 26 -2.97 -3.51 -18.99
C ASP A 26 -3.74 -4.84 -18.87
N HIS A 27 -3.17 -5.93 -19.41
CA HIS A 27 -3.78 -7.25 -19.32
C HIS A 27 -3.84 -7.74 -17.87
N THR A 28 -2.75 -7.57 -17.12
CA THR A 28 -2.68 -7.90 -15.70
C THR A 28 -3.65 -7.00 -14.89
N ILE A 29 -3.77 -5.72 -15.24
CA ILE A 29 -4.74 -4.80 -14.61
C ILE A 29 -6.17 -5.32 -14.78
N ASP A 30 -6.57 -5.68 -16.01
CA ASP A 30 -7.91 -6.18 -16.29
C ASP A 30 -8.20 -7.49 -15.55
N GLN A 31 -7.23 -8.41 -15.48
CA GLN A 31 -7.34 -9.64 -14.70
C GLN A 31 -7.52 -9.37 -13.20
N LEU A 32 -6.79 -8.40 -12.65
CA LEU A 32 -6.91 -8.02 -11.24
C LEU A 32 -8.25 -7.34 -10.95
N ARG A 33 -8.79 -6.51 -11.86
CA ARG A 33 -10.14 -5.95 -11.73
C ARG A 33 -11.21 -7.03 -11.66
N GLU A 34 -11.13 -8.04 -12.53
CA GLU A 34 -12.04 -9.19 -12.47
C GLU A 34 -11.88 -10.00 -11.17
N ALA A 35 -10.64 -10.14 -10.68
CA ALA A 35 -10.38 -10.77 -9.39
C ALA A 35 -10.97 -9.97 -8.22
N PHE A 36 -10.88 -8.64 -8.24
CA PHE A 36 -11.49 -7.76 -7.24
C PHE A 36 -13.01 -7.97 -7.20
N GLU A 37 -13.70 -7.95 -8.35
CA GLU A 37 -15.13 -8.23 -8.44
C GLU A 37 -15.49 -9.60 -7.85
N ARG A 38 -14.65 -10.62 -8.10
CA ARG A 38 -14.82 -11.98 -7.58
C ARG A 38 -14.69 -12.01 -6.06
N ILE A 39 -13.59 -11.54 -5.49
CA ILE A 39 -13.35 -11.62 -4.04
C ILE A 39 -14.33 -10.75 -3.24
N PHE A 40 -14.69 -9.56 -3.73
CA PHE A 40 -15.66 -8.68 -3.05
C PHE A 40 -17.11 -9.17 -3.18
N SER A 41 -17.38 -10.06 -4.13
CA SER A 41 -18.63 -10.82 -4.19
C SER A 41 -18.61 -12.10 -3.32
N GLY A 42 -17.53 -12.33 -2.55
CA GLY A 42 -17.42 -13.43 -1.59
C GLY A 42 -17.08 -14.76 -2.25
N ARG A 43 -16.64 -14.73 -3.51
CA ARG A 43 -16.17 -15.91 -4.23
C ARG A 43 -14.65 -15.97 -4.12
N PHE A 44 -14.15 -16.93 -3.36
CA PHE A 44 -12.72 -17.20 -3.22
C PHE A 44 -12.39 -18.47 -3.99
N GLU A 45 -11.63 -18.32 -5.08
CA GLU A 45 -11.26 -19.40 -6.01
C GLU A 45 -10.60 -20.58 -5.29
N THR A 46 -9.72 -20.29 -4.33
CA THR A 46 -8.95 -21.31 -3.59
C THR A 46 -9.78 -22.02 -2.51
N GLY A 47 -10.99 -21.54 -2.22
CA GLY A 47 -11.79 -21.94 -1.07
C GLY A 47 -11.26 -21.43 0.29
N ILE A 48 -10.14 -20.70 0.30
CA ILE A 48 -9.57 -20.10 1.51
C ILE A 48 -10.14 -18.69 1.66
N ARG A 49 -10.81 -18.44 2.79
CA ARG A 49 -11.28 -17.09 3.12
C ARG A 49 -10.07 -16.22 3.51
N PRO A 50 -9.96 -14.99 2.98
CA PRO A 50 -8.98 -14.01 3.46
C PRO A 50 -9.11 -13.71 4.95
N ASP A 51 -8.04 -13.19 5.54
CA ASP A 51 -7.92 -13.01 6.99
C ASP A 51 -8.90 -11.96 7.51
N GLU A 52 -9.13 -10.92 6.72
CA GLU A 52 -10.13 -9.90 6.98
C GLU A 52 -10.91 -9.58 5.71
N VAL A 53 -12.23 -9.47 5.84
CA VAL A 53 -13.15 -9.03 4.80
C VAL A 53 -14.10 -8.05 5.46
N ASN A 54 -13.90 -6.76 5.24
CA ASN A 54 -14.68 -5.71 5.91
C ASN A 54 -15.91 -5.27 5.09
N TRP A 55 -16.00 -5.71 3.84
CA TRP A 55 -17.06 -5.35 2.90
C TRP A 55 -17.38 -6.52 1.98
N GLN A 56 -18.67 -6.71 1.73
CA GLN A 56 -19.21 -7.83 0.96
C GLN A 56 -20.39 -7.36 0.08
N ALA A 57 -20.39 -7.72 -1.20
CA ALA A 57 -21.42 -7.30 -2.14
C ALA A 57 -22.80 -7.86 -1.75
N GLY A 58 -23.82 -7.01 -1.77
CA GLY A 58 -25.19 -7.36 -1.37
C GLY A 58 -25.44 -7.34 0.14
N GLU A 59 -24.40 -7.22 0.96
CA GLU A 59 -24.50 -7.20 2.42
C GLU A 59 -24.07 -5.85 3.03
N SER A 60 -23.01 -5.26 2.46
CA SER A 60 -22.40 -4.03 2.98
C SER A 60 -22.87 -2.77 2.24
N ASP A 61 -22.77 -1.62 2.89
CA ASP A 61 -23.08 -0.32 2.31
C ASP A 61 -22.14 0.00 1.13
N PRO A 62 -22.64 0.19 -0.10
CA PRO A 62 -21.84 0.48 -1.28
C PRO A 62 -20.99 1.76 -1.18
N ALA A 63 -21.36 2.70 -0.30
CA ALA A 63 -20.65 3.96 -0.10
C ALA A 63 -19.39 3.82 0.78
N LYS A 64 -19.17 2.67 1.42
CA LYS A 64 -18.01 2.45 2.28
C LYS A 64 -16.79 1.96 1.50
N THR A 65 -15.61 2.32 1.99
CA THR A 65 -14.35 1.71 1.57
C THR A 65 -14.41 0.20 1.75
N ARG A 66 -13.99 -0.53 0.71
CA ARG A 66 -13.92 -1.97 0.70
C ARG A 66 -12.47 -2.40 0.91
N GLN A 67 -12.24 -3.35 1.80
CA GLN A 67 -10.93 -3.90 2.10
C GLN A 67 -11.02 -5.40 2.32
N ILE A 68 -10.04 -6.09 1.74
CA ILE A 68 -9.74 -7.49 2.05
C ILE A 68 -8.24 -7.57 2.37
N CYS A 69 -7.92 -8.09 3.56
CA CYS A 69 -6.54 -8.36 3.99
C CYS A 69 -6.16 -9.80 3.65
N ASN A 70 -4.97 -10.00 3.08
CA ASN A 70 -4.51 -11.32 2.62
C ASN A 70 -5.37 -11.91 1.49
N ALA A 71 -5.74 -11.05 0.53
CA ALA A 71 -6.52 -11.40 -0.66
C ALA A 71 -5.82 -12.45 -1.53
N TRP A 72 -4.49 -12.45 -1.57
CA TRP A 72 -3.68 -13.49 -2.23
C TRP A 72 -4.03 -14.92 -1.79
N LYS A 73 -4.55 -15.13 -0.57
CA LYS A 73 -4.96 -16.47 -0.13
C LYS A 73 -6.21 -16.96 -0.85
N GLY A 74 -7.09 -16.04 -1.23
CA GLY A 74 -8.42 -16.35 -1.79
C GLY A 74 -8.49 -16.39 -3.31
N ASP A 75 -7.47 -15.87 -4.02
CA ASP A 75 -7.50 -15.70 -5.48
C ASP A 75 -6.13 -15.88 -6.12
N LEU A 76 -6.02 -16.78 -7.11
CA LEU A 76 -4.73 -17.12 -7.73
C LEU A 76 -4.20 -16.01 -8.64
N THR A 77 -5.05 -15.13 -9.16
CA THR A 77 -4.62 -13.98 -9.98
C THR A 77 -3.93 -12.95 -9.10
N ILE A 78 -4.52 -12.66 -7.93
CA ILE A 78 -3.94 -11.76 -6.93
C ILE A 78 -2.64 -12.36 -6.39
N ALA A 79 -2.65 -13.66 -6.04
CA ALA A 79 -1.44 -14.36 -5.59
C ALA A 79 -0.32 -14.33 -6.64
N GLY A 80 -0.67 -14.61 -7.90
CA GLY A 80 0.26 -14.62 -9.02
C GLY A 80 0.90 -13.25 -9.27
N THR A 81 0.21 -12.16 -8.93
CA THR A 81 0.76 -10.80 -9.02
C THR A 81 1.58 -10.43 -7.78
N ALA A 82 1.03 -10.65 -6.57
CA ALA A 82 1.67 -10.26 -5.31
C ALA A 82 2.98 -11.02 -5.05
N LEU A 83 3.11 -12.25 -5.59
CA LEU A 83 4.26 -13.13 -5.41
C LEU A 83 5.24 -13.12 -6.60
N ARG A 84 5.13 -12.15 -7.52
CA ARG A 84 6.06 -12.07 -8.66
C ARG A 84 7.51 -11.89 -8.20
N GLU A 85 8.41 -12.61 -8.87
CA GLU A 85 9.85 -12.57 -8.59
C GLU A 85 10.47 -11.19 -8.87
N ASP A 86 9.94 -10.46 -9.84
CA ASP A 86 10.39 -9.11 -10.15
C ASP A 86 9.92 -8.05 -9.14
N PHE A 87 9.00 -8.40 -8.22
CA PHE A 87 8.57 -7.52 -7.13
C PHE A 87 9.34 -7.82 -5.84
N GLY A 88 9.19 -9.04 -5.30
CA GLY A 88 9.77 -9.39 -4.00
C GLY A 88 11.30 -9.33 -4.03
N PRO A 89 11.98 -10.29 -4.67
CA PRO A 89 13.43 -10.24 -4.87
C PRO A 89 13.88 -9.08 -5.77
N GLY A 90 13.23 -8.88 -6.92
CA GLY A 90 13.69 -7.96 -7.97
C GLY A 90 13.62 -6.47 -7.63
N ALA A 91 12.69 -6.06 -6.76
CA ALA A 91 12.51 -4.68 -6.36
C ALA A 91 12.67 -4.51 -4.84
N CYS A 92 11.80 -5.11 -4.02
CA CYS A 92 11.78 -4.86 -2.58
C CYS A 92 13.07 -5.28 -1.88
N ALA A 93 13.55 -6.51 -2.12
CA ALA A 93 14.79 -6.97 -1.50
C ALA A 93 16.01 -6.17 -1.99
N ALA A 94 16.02 -5.79 -3.28
CA ALA A 94 17.09 -4.97 -3.86
C ALA A 94 17.15 -3.57 -3.21
N LEU A 95 16.00 -2.88 -3.11
CA LEU A 95 15.85 -1.57 -2.47
C LEU A 95 16.15 -1.61 -0.97
N GLY A 96 15.74 -2.68 -0.27
CA GLY A 96 16.03 -2.87 1.15
C GLY A 96 17.46 -3.34 1.44
N HIS A 97 18.22 -3.71 0.41
CA HIS A 97 19.52 -4.41 0.55
C HIS A 97 19.41 -5.69 1.41
N TRP A 98 18.31 -6.41 1.25
CA TRP A 98 18.01 -7.64 1.98
C TRP A 98 18.42 -8.88 1.17
N PRO A 99 18.74 -10.01 1.85
CA PRO A 99 19.02 -11.27 1.15
C PRO A 99 17.79 -11.86 0.44
N GLY A 100 16.59 -11.35 0.72
CA GLY A 100 15.33 -11.73 0.09
C GLY A 100 14.14 -11.00 0.70
N ALA A 101 12.96 -11.21 0.13
CA ALA A 101 11.71 -10.64 0.63
C ALA A 101 10.66 -11.74 0.81
N ARG A 102 9.70 -11.51 1.71
CA ARG A 102 8.50 -12.34 1.89
C ARG A 102 7.28 -11.44 1.93
N LEU A 103 6.19 -11.91 1.33
CA LEU A 103 4.90 -11.23 1.47
C LEU A 103 4.43 -11.38 2.93
N GLN A 104 4.35 -10.26 3.64
CA GLN A 104 3.81 -10.20 5.00
C GLN A 104 2.28 -10.05 4.98
N VAL A 105 1.80 -9.09 4.19
CA VAL A 105 0.37 -8.80 3.99
C VAL A 105 0.17 -8.17 2.62
N ASP A 106 -0.93 -8.50 1.94
CA ASP A 106 -1.48 -7.67 0.86
C ASP A 106 -2.85 -7.11 1.29
N ASN A 107 -3.22 -5.97 0.69
CA ASN A 107 -4.50 -5.33 0.91
C ASN A 107 -5.14 -5.04 -0.44
N ALA A 108 -6.26 -5.70 -0.72
CA ALA A 108 -7.13 -5.31 -1.82
C ALA A 108 -8.03 -4.18 -1.34
N LEU A 109 -7.82 -2.97 -1.85
CA LEU A 109 -8.52 -1.76 -1.46
C LEU A 109 -9.35 -1.22 -2.62
N TRP A 110 -10.63 -1.00 -2.39
CA TRP A 110 -11.53 -0.37 -3.35
C TRP A 110 -12.29 0.75 -2.65
N LYS A 111 -11.98 1.99 -3.02
CA LYS A 111 -12.61 3.19 -2.47
C LYS A 111 -13.63 3.75 -3.47
N PRO A 112 -14.93 3.81 -3.12
CA PRO A 112 -15.87 4.62 -3.89
C PRO A 112 -15.54 6.13 -3.71
N PRO A 113 -16.19 7.06 -4.43
CA PRO A 113 -16.08 8.48 -4.15
C PRO A 113 -16.72 8.88 -2.81
N GLY A 114 -16.12 9.85 -2.12
CA GLY A 114 -16.63 10.39 -0.84
C GLY A 114 -16.23 9.72 0.49
N PRO A 115 -15.52 8.56 0.58
CA PRO A 115 -15.03 8.07 1.86
C PRO A 115 -13.94 9.01 2.38
N GLY A 116 -13.85 9.05 3.70
CA GLY A 116 -12.88 9.86 4.42
C GLY A 116 -11.41 9.53 4.12
N SER A 117 -10.54 10.37 4.64
CA SER A 117 -9.09 10.20 4.50
C SER A 117 -8.58 9.04 5.36
N ILE A 118 -7.36 8.58 5.07
CA ILE A 118 -6.62 7.71 6.00
C ILE A 118 -5.59 8.58 6.71
N GLY A 119 -5.53 8.47 8.04
CA GLY A 119 -4.51 9.15 8.84
C GLY A 119 -3.12 8.76 8.37
N MET A 120 -2.24 9.73 8.19
CA MET A 120 -0.84 9.48 7.81
C MET A 120 -0.14 8.67 8.92
N HIS A 121 0.59 7.64 8.51
CA HIS A 121 1.23 6.68 9.40
C HIS A 121 2.51 6.12 8.76
N GLN A 122 3.26 5.34 9.55
CA GLN A 122 4.31 4.46 9.06
C GLN A 122 3.79 3.03 9.13
N ASP A 123 3.82 2.28 8.02
CA ASP A 123 3.27 0.92 7.96
C ASP A 123 3.90 -0.01 9.00
N CYS A 124 5.21 0.08 9.20
CA CYS A 124 5.94 -0.80 10.11
C CYS A 124 5.48 -0.66 11.58
N THR A 125 4.89 0.48 11.97
CA THR A 125 4.34 0.71 13.32
C THR A 125 3.21 -0.27 13.66
N TYR A 126 2.43 -0.70 12.67
CA TYR A 126 1.37 -1.70 12.86
C TYR A 126 1.91 -3.13 12.99
N LEU A 127 3.20 -3.33 12.69
CA LEU A 127 3.88 -4.62 12.68
C LEU A 127 5.07 -4.57 13.63
N SER A 128 4.85 -4.17 14.89
CA SER A 128 5.89 -3.95 15.90
C SER A 128 6.77 -5.15 16.24
N TRP A 129 6.42 -6.35 15.75
CA TRP A 129 7.25 -7.55 15.82
C TRP A 129 8.32 -7.65 14.71
N LEU A 130 8.31 -6.76 13.72
CA LEU A 130 9.41 -6.66 12.75
C LEU A 130 10.66 -6.10 13.42
N ASN A 131 11.79 -6.78 13.22
CA ASN A 131 13.08 -6.38 13.78
C ASN A 131 14.19 -6.54 12.72
N PRO A 132 14.72 -5.44 12.15
CA PRO A 132 14.33 -4.04 12.39
C PRO A 132 12.89 -3.73 11.90
N CYS A 133 12.29 -2.61 12.37
CA CYS A 133 10.98 -2.12 11.91
C CYS A 133 11.11 -1.56 10.49
N GLU A 134 11.32 -2.44 9.52
CA GLU A 134 11.55 -2.10 8.13
C GLU A 134 10.67 -2.98 7.24
N MET A 135 10.01 -2.33 6.29
CA MET A 135 9.23 -2.99 5.25
C MET A 135 9.15 -2.09 4.02
N ILE A 136 8.90 -2.69 2.86
CA ILE A 136 8.66 -1.97 1.62
C ILE A 136 7.30 -2.41 1.10
N SER A 137 6.44 -1.42 0.87
CA SER A 137 5.10 -1.60 0.31
C SER A 137 5.14 -1.33 -1.19
N CYS A 138 4.65 -2.29 -1.98
CA CYS A 138 4.38 -2.08 -3.40
C CYS A 138 2.90 -1.75 -3.57
N TRP A 139 2.60 -0.53 -3.98
CA TRP A 139 1.24 -0.07 -4.22
C TRP A 139 0.98 0.00 -5.73
N ILE A 140 -0.11 -0.62 -6.19
CA ILE A 140 -0.46 -0.73 -7.60
C ILE A 140 -1.84 -0.12 -7.80
N ALA A 141 -1.92 0.93 -8.63
CA ALA A 141 -3.19 1.46 -9.10
C ALA A 141 -3.83 0.47 -10.07
N LEU A 142 -5.09 0.09 -9.80
CA LEU A 142 -5.90 -0.69 -10.74
C LEU A 142 -6.91 0.16 -11.51
N ASP A 143 -7.04 1.44 -11.13
CA ASP A 143 -7.86 2.43 -11.82
C ASP A 143 -7.08 3.74 -11.89
N ASP A 144 -7.44 4.59 -12.85
CA ASP A 144 -6.86 5.92 -12.99
C ASP A 144 -7.03 6.69 -11.68
N THR A 145 -5.90 7.14 -11.12
CA THR A 145 -5.91 8.01 -9.96
C THR A 145 -5.90 9.48 -10.38
N THR A 146 -6.46 10.34 -9.53
CA THR A 146 -6.38 11.79 -9.68
C THR A 146 -6.13 12.38 -8.31
N ALA A 147 -5.53 13.57 -8.24
CA ALA A 147 -5.24 14.22 -6.95
C ALA A 147 -6.48 14.36 -6.05
N ASP A 148 -7.67 14.45 -6.65
CA ASP A 148 -8.96 14.57 -5.96
C ASP A 148 -9.62 13.20 -5.67
N GLY A 149 -9.10 12.11 -6.26
CA GLY A 149 -9.64 10.75 -6.23
C GLY A 149 -9.17 9.87 -5.07
N GLY A 150 -8.60 10.45 -4.00
CA GLY A 150 -8.10 9.68 -2.85
C GLY A 150 -6.71 9.07 -3.05
N THR A 151 -5.86 9.73 -3.84
CA THR A 151 -4.45 9.38 -4.09
C THR A 151 -3.61 9.34 -2.82
N MET A 152 -2.53 8.55 -2.86
CA MET A 152 -1.54 8.50 -1.79
C MET A 152 -0.87 9.86 -1.56
N GLN A 153 -0.63 10.17 -0.28
CA GLN A 153 0.23 11.27 0.15
C GLN A 153 1.42 10.69 0.91
N LEU A 154 2.61 11.13 0.57
CA LEU A 154 3.86 10.70 1.21
C LEU A 154 4.67 11.93 1.60
N ALA A 155 5.31 11.89 2.76
CA ALA A 155 6.27 12.91 3.16
C ALA A 155 7.66 12.53 2.65
N ARG A 156 8.27 13.36 1.79
CA ARG A 156 9.59 13.05 1.20
C ARG A 156 10.64 12.90 2.30
N GLY A 157 11.38 11.81 2.26
CA GLY A 157 12.45 11.51 3.19
C GLY A 157 11.99 10.97 4.55
N SER A 158 10.69 10.79 4.77
CA SER A 158 10.15 10.39 6.08
C SER A 158 10.53 8.98 6.54
N HIS A 159 10.98 8.13 5.62
CA HIS A 159 11.56 6.81 5.93
C HIS A 159 12.82 6.89 6.82
N ARG A 160 13.48 8.06 6.90
CA ARG A 160 14.62 8.29 7.80
C ARG A 160 14.22 8.80 9.17
N TRP A 161 12.95 9.14 9.36
CA TRP A 161 12.46 9.60 10.65
C TRP A 161 12.36 8.41 11.61
N LYS A 162 12.52 8.67 12.90
CA LYS A 162 12.40 7.66 13.94
C LYS A 162 11.00 7.04 13.88
N PRO A 163 10.89 5.70 13.88
CA PRO A 163 9.60 5.04 13.98
C PRO A 163 8.83 5.54 15.19
N THR A 164 7.54 5.80 14.99
CA THR A 164 6.63 6.11 16.09
C THR A 164 5.90 4.86 16.56
N GLU A 165 5.61 4.78 17.85
CA GLU A 165 4.67 3.81 18.42
C GLU A 165 3.23 4.38 18.53
N GLU A 166 3.05 5.66 18.17
CA GLU A 166 1.75 6.34 18.26
C GLU A 166 0.82 5.87 17.15
N LEU A 167 -0.26 5.19 17.55
CA LEU A 167 -1.37 4.81 16.69
C LEU A 167 -2.51 5.83 16.91
N GLY A 168 -2.65 6.79 16.01
CA GLY A 168 -3.78 7.73 16.03
C GLY A 168 -5.03 7.16 15.34
N GLU A 169 -6.02 8.02 15.11
CA GLU A 169 -7.24 7.64 14.38
C GLU A 169 -6.91 7.34 12.91
N PHE A 170 -7.13 6.09 12.51
CA PHE A 170 -6.74 5.62 11.18
C PHE A 170 -7.75 5.99 10.09
N HIS A 171 -9.05 5.89 10.39
CA HIS A 171 -10.12 6.13 9.43
C HIS A 171 -10.78 7.48 9.66
N ASP A 172 -10.78 8.31 8.62
CA ASP A 172 -11.39 9.64 8.58
C ASP A 172 -11.08 10.55 9.78
N PRO A 173 -9.80 10.68 10.18
CA PRO A 173 -9.45 11.58 11.27
C PRO A 173 -9.77 13.05 10.91
N PRO A 174 -10.14 13.90 11.88
CA PRO A 174 -10.35 15.33 11.65
C PRO A 174 -9.14 16.06 11.05
N ASP A 175 -7.93 15.56 11.35
CA ASP A 175 -6.67 16.04 10.82
C ASP A 175 -5.76 14.84 10.47
N HIS A 176 -5.82 14.41 9.22
CA HIS A 176 -5.09 13.23 8.75
C HIS A 176 -3.57 13.40 8.74
N GLN A 177 -3.05 14.61 8.92
CA GLN A 177 -1.61 14.88 8.92
C GLN A 177 -1.03 15.10 10.32
N ALA A 178 -1.86 15.05 11.37
CA ALA A 178 -1.44 15.35 12.75
C ALA A 178 -0.24 14.49 13.20
N LEU A 179 -0.33 13.17 13.04
CA LEU A 179 0.75 12.25 13.43
C LEU A 179 2.03 12.45 12.62
N MET A 180 1.89 12.73 11.33
CA MET A 180 3.05 13.00 10.45
C MET A 180 3.78 14.26 10.90
N ARG A 181 3.05 15.35 11.21
CA ARG A 181 3.66 16.58 11.75
C ARG A 181 4.33 16.34 13.10
N ALA A 182 3.71 15.54 13.98
CA ALA A 182 4.32 15.18 15.25
C ALA A 182 5.62 14.37 15.05
N ALA A 183 5.65 13.44 14.09
CA ALA A 183 6.84 12.68 13.73
C ALA A 183 7.95 13.58 13.16
N ALA A 184 7.60 14.48 12.23
CA ALA A 184 8.53 15.45 11.66
C ALA A 184 9.17 16.34 12.74
N ALA A 185 8.36 16.89 13.66
CA ALA A 185 8.83 17.73 14.74
C ALA A 185 9.80 17.01 15.71
N ARG A 186 9.57 15.72 15.98
CA ARG A 186 10.49 14.90 16.81
C ARG A 186 11.88 14.74 16.22
N ASP A 187 11.99 14.85 14.90
CA ASP A 187 13.26 14.82 14.17
C ASP A 187 13.70 16.20 13.66
N GLY A 188 13.11 17.27 14.20
CA GLY A 188 13.54 18.65 13.93
C GLY A 188 13.19 19.15 12.53
N ILE A 189 12.10 18.65 11.95
CA ILE A 189 11.59 19.08 10.63
C ILE A 189 10.31 19.88 10.85
N ASP A 190 10.40 21.19 10.60
CA ASP A 190 9.28 22.12 10.81
C ASP A 190 8.27 22.10 9.65
N ASP A 191 8.73 21.90 8.41
CA ASP A 191 7.90 21.89 7.20
C ASP A 191 8.23 20.67 6.31
N PRO A 192 7.58 19.52 6.55
CA PRO A 192 7.83 18.31 5.77
C PRO A 192 7.27 18.43 4.34
N GLU A 193 8.11 18.13 3.35
CA GLU A 193 7.70 18.20 1.94
C GLU A 193 6.69 17.08 1.61
N MET A 194 5.46 17.48 1.33
CA MET A 194 4.36 16.58 0.99
C MET A 194 4.28 16.33 -0.51
N CYS A 195 4.42 15.06 -0.91
CA CYS A 195 4.23 14.60 -2.26
C CYS A 195 2.82 14.02 -2.43
N ARG A 196 2.14 14.44 -3.52
CA ARG A 196 0.87 13.87 -3.97
C ARG A 196 1.06 13.43 -5.41
N TRP A 197 0.59 12.23 -5.72
CA TRP A 197 0.75 11.64 -7.04
C TRP A 197 -0.56 11.67 -7.79
N LEU A 198 -0.46 11.84 -9.11
CA LEU A 198 -1.55 11.77 -10.08
C LEU A 198 -1.56 10.36 -10.64
#